data_AF-A0A381TNA3-F1
#
_entry.id   AF-A0A381TNA3-F1
#
_cell.length_a   1.000
_cell.length_b   1.000
_cell.length_c   1.000
_cell.angle_alpha   90.00
_cell.angle_beta   90.00
_cell.angle_gamma   90.00
#
_symmetry.space_group_name_H-M   'P 1'
#
loop_
_entity.id
_entity.type
_entity.pdbx_description
1 polymer ?
#
loop_
_entity_poly.entity_id
_entity_poly.type
_entity_poly.pdbx_seq_one_letter_code
_entity_poly.pdbx_strand_id
1 'polypeptide(L)'
;MIQENEQLVKVLQKFPDQNPNPVLRFSDKGVLQYYNSPSEPIINAWKININDKPNKKFLDKLKITLAENEHSFEINVDQKSFLLKAVYIKELGSINVYGTDITAKKAIDKFPDQNPNPVMRISKEGILSYHNKASYDIVNSHNLKIGEMISDNLIELVSKTILTNSITQNELTAGNKTYLANFVPVPEFGFIIIYATDITAKKVINKFPDKNPNPVMRLGKNGELKYFNDASQYIIKNWDIALNDTIPKEIIKNLTKP
;
A
#
# COMPACT_ATOMS: atom_id res chain seq x y z
N MET A 1 4.39 31.38 49.63
CA MET A 1 3.48 31.89 48.59
C MET A 1 4.19 32.37 47.31
N ILE A 2 5.01 33.45 47.30
CA ILE A 2 5.62 33.94 46.04
C ILE A 2 6.64 32.95 45.45
N GLN A 3 7.55 32.39 46.27
CA GLN A 3 8.52 31.38 45.82
C GLN A 3 7.85 30.08 45.33
N GLU A 4 6.77 29.63 45.99
CA GLU A 4 6.01 28.44 45.60
C GLU A 4 5.34 28.64 44.23
N ASN A 5 4.81 29.84 43.95
CA ASN A 5 4.24 30.17 42.65
C ASN A 5 5.29 30.22 41.54
N GLU A 6 6.49 30.76 41.79
CA GLU A 6 7.58 30.73 40.80
C GLU A 6 8.07 29.30 40.52
N GLN A 7 8.14 28.46 41.55
CA GLN A 7 8.50 27.05 41.41
C GLN A 7 7.42 26.29 40.62
N LEU A 8 6.14 26.53 40.91
CA LEU A 8 5.02 25.94 40.19
C LEU A 8 5.01 26.36 38.72
N VAL A 9 5.26 27.64 38.41
CA VAL A 9 5.37 28.15 37.04
C VAL A 9 6.53 27.48 36.29
N LYS A 10 7.70 27.33 36.93
CA LYS A 10 8.85 26.63 36.32
C LYS A 10 8.55 25.15 36.05
N VAL A 11 7.84 24.48 36.94
CA VAL A 11 7.42 23.08 36.74
C VAL A 11 6.39 22.99 35.60
N LEU A 12 5.39 23.88 35.58
CA LEU A 12 4.37 23.98 34.53
C LEU A 12 4.97 24.22 33.13
N GLN A 13 6.03 25.03 33.04
CA GLN A 13 6.75 25.28 31.78
C GLN A 13 7.52 24.07 31.27
N LYS A 14 7.90 23.12 32.15
CA LYS A 14 8.65 21.90 31.80
C LYS A 14 7.78 20.69 31.48
N PHE A 15 6.47 20.72 31.74
CA PHE A 15 5.59 19.61 31.38
C PHE A 15 5.69 19.18 29.91
N PRO A 16 5.80 20.11 28.93
CA PRO A 16 5.93 19.70 27.55
C PRO A 16 7.28 19.02 27.22
N ASP A 17 8.29 19.14 28.09
CA ASP A 17 9.58 18.45 27.93
C ASP A 17 9.44 16.92 28.07
N GLN A 18 8.40 16.44 28.76
CA GLN A 18 8.11 15.01 28.90
C GLN A 18 7.30 14.44 27.72
N ASN A 19 6.79 15.30 26.82
CA ASN A 19 6.08 14.83 25.65
C ASN A 19 7.09 14.22 24.67
N PRO A 20 6.95 12.93 24.28
CA PRO A 20 7.86 12.30 23.32
C PRO A 20 7.74 12.89 21.90
N ASN A 21 6.73 13.72 21.66
CA ASN A 21 6.50 14.37 20.38
C ASN A 21 6.94 15.84 20.39
N PRO A 22 7.25 16.43 19.22
CA PRO A 22 7.58 17.85 19.11
C PRO A 22 6.50 18.74 19.71
N VAL A 23 6.88 19.66 20.59
CA VAL A 23 6.05 20.75 21.08
C VAL A 23 6.82 22.05 20.93
N LEU A 24 6.26 23.00 20.18
CA LEU A 24 6.79 24.33 19.99
C LEU A 24 5.77 25.38 20.43
N ARG A 25 6.25 26.56 20.81
CA ARG A 25 5.40 27.73 21.06
C ARG A 25 5.93 28.94 20.30
N PHE A 26 5.03 29.63 19.62
CA PHE A 26 5.31 30.89 18.96
C PHE A 26 4.46 32.01 19.56
N SER A 27 4.93 33.25 19.52
CA SER A 27 4.07 34.41 19.79
C SER A 27 3.06 34.63 18.66
N ASP A 28 2.07 35.49 18.90
CA ASP A 28 1.16 36.04 17.88
C ASP A 28 1.88 36.72 16.69
N LYS A 29 3.13 37.16 16.88
CA LYS A 29 3.99 37.71 15.82
C LYS A 29 4.82 36.65 15.09
N GLY A 30 4.64 35.37 15.44
CA GLY A 30 5.34 34.22 14.87
C GLY A 30 6.78 34.05 15.34
N VAL A 31 7.14 34.58 16.51
CA VAL A 31 8.48 34.46 17.11
C VAL A 31 8.54 33.22 17.98
N LEU A 32 9.56 32.36 17.83
CA LEU A 32 9.73 31.16 18.63
C LEU A 32 10.01 31.52 20.10
N GLN A 33 9.17 31.03 21.01
CA GLN A 33 9.27 31.30 22.45
C GLN A 33 9.75 30.08 23.24
N TYR A 34 9.46 28.87 22.76
CA TYR A 34 9.81 27.63 23.43
C TYR A 34 9.79 26.46 22.44
N TYR A 35 10.60 25.45 22.70
CA TYR A 35 10.50 24.13 22.07
C TYR A 35 11.02 23.05 23.04
N ASN A 36 10.48 21.83 22.95
CA ASN A 36 10.99 20.68 23.70
C ASN A 36 12.06 19.90 22.91
N SER A 37 12.80 18.99 23.56
CA SER A 37 13.88 18.23 22.92
C SER A 37 13.45 17.45 21.65
N PRO A 38 12.28 16.77 21.59
CA PRO A 38 11.81 16.17 20.33
C PRO A 38 11.61 17.12 19.15
N SER A 39 11.55 18.43 19.39
CA SER A 39 11.48 19.46 18.33
C SER A 39 12.84 19.81 17.73
N GLU A 40 13.96 19.39 18.34
CA GLU A 40 15.33 19.69 17.86
C GLU A 40 15.55 19.43 16.37
N PRO A 41 15.06 18.33 15.75
CA PRO A 41 15.22 18.13 14.30
C PRO A 41 14.61 19.28 13.48
N ILE A 42 13.44 19.79 13.90
CA ILE A 42 12.75 20.91 13.25
C ILE A 42 13.56 22.20 13.42
N ILE A 43 13.99 22.48 14.66
CA ILE A 43 14.76 23.68 15.00
C ILE A 43 16.10 23.73 14.26
N ASN A 44 16.84 22.63 14.26
CA ASN A 44 18.15 22.51 13.63
C ASN A 44 18.07 22.65 12.12
N ALA A 45 17.09 22.00 11.48
CA ALA A 45 16.91 22.09 10.03
C ALA A 45 16.51 23.51 9.58
N TRP A 46 15.71 24.21 10.39
CA TRP A 46 15.35 25.60 10.11
C TRP A 46 16.42 26.61 10.53
N LYS A 47 17.41 26.19 11.31
CA LYS A 47 18.49 27.02 11.85
C LYS A 47 17.96 28.25 12.60
N ILE A 48 16.93 28.03 13.43
CA ILE A 48 16.33 29.08 14.26
C ILE A 48 16.63 28.84 15.74
N ASN A 49 16.65 29.91 16.52
CA ASN A 49 16.76 29.87 17.98
C ASN A 49 15.50 30.47 18.61
N ILE A 50 15.43 30.40 19.94
CA ILE A 50 14.45 31.21 20.68
C ILE A 50 14.63 32.68 20.29
N ASN A 51 13.51 33.38 20.09
CA ASN A 51 13.39 34.74 19.56
C ASN A 51 13.56 34.92 18.04
N ASP A 52 13.84 33.85 17.30
CA ASP A 52 13.83 33.90 15.83
C ASP A 52 12.43 33.66 15.26
N LYS A 53 12.24 34.03 14.00
CA LYS A 53 11.06 33.67 13.21
C LYS A 53 11.39 32.52 12.26
N PRO A 54 10.46 31.56 12.05
CA PRO A 54 10.63 30.54 11.03
C PRO A 54 10.48 31.17 9.63
N ASN A 55 10.70 30.36 8.60
CA ASN A 55 10.55 30.82 7.22
C ASN A 55 9.12 31.32 6.91
N LYS A 56 9.00 32.13 5.85
CA LYS A 56 7.73 32.76 5.45
C LYS A 56 6.59 31.75 5.24
N LYS A 57 6.87 30.58 4.64
CA LYS A 57 5.85 29.56 4.39
C LYS A 57 5.23 29.06 5.70
N PHE A 58 6.04 28.86 6.73
CA PHE A 58 5.55 28.45 8.05
C PHE A 58 4.83 29.59 8.78
N LEU A 59 5.37 30.82 8.70
CA LEU A 59 4.69 32.01 9.25
C LEU A 59 3.28 32.18 8.67
N ASP A 60 3.10 31.93 7.38
CA ASP A 60 1.79 32.02 6.75
C ASP A 60 0.82 30.95 7.29
N LYS A 61 1.31 29.77 7.69
CA LYS A 61 0.50 28.77 8.42
C LYS A 61 0.09 29.25 9.81
N LEU A 62 1.00 29.89 10.54
CA LEU A 62 0.68 30.47 11.85
C LEU A 62 -0.36 31.60 11.76
N LYS A 63 -0.34 32.41 10.69
CA LYS A 63 -1.37 33.44 10.45
C LYS A 63 -2.75 32.83 10.25
N ILE A 64 -2.85 31.70 9.54
CA ILE A 64 -4.10 30.96 9.41
C ILE A 64 -4.59 30.52 10.79
N THR A 65 -3.69 29.96 11.63
CA THR A 65 -4.02 29.58 13.00
C THR A 65 -4.54 30.75 13.85
N LEU A 66 -3.97 31.95 13.72
CA LEU A 66 -4.45 33.14 14.43
C LEU A 66 -5.88 33.53 14.02
N ALA A 67 -6.22 33.38 12.75
CA ALA A 67 -7.55 33.69 12.22
C ALA A 67 -8.58 32.61 12.57
N GLU A 68 -8.21 31.33 12.50
CA GLU A 68 -9.10 30.18 12.65
C GLU A 68 -9.09 29.56 14.06
N ASN A 69 -8.25 30.06 14.96
CA ASN A 69 -7.90 29.52 16.29
C ASN A 69 -7.13 28.19 16.27
N GLU A 70 -7.33 27.32 15.30
CA GLU A 70 -6.51 26.12 15.10
C GLU A 70 -6.24 25.85 13.62
N HIS A 71 -5.12 25.19 13.31
CA HIS A 71 -4.79 24.77 11.95
C HIS A 71 -3.91 23.52 11.98
N SER A 72 -4.27 22.49 11.18
CA SER A 72 -3.46 21.28 11.03
C SER A 72 -2.83 21.21 9.66
N PHE A 73 -1.53 20.92 9.59
CA PHE A 73 -0.78 20.88 8.34
C PHE A 73 0.47 20.03 8.45
N GLU A 74 0.94 19.51 7.33
CA GLU A 74 2.17 18.70 7.28
C GLU A 74 3.40 19.54 6.92
N ILE A 75 4.53 19.17 7.49
CA ILE A 75 5.85 19.66 7.08
C ILE A 75 6.79 18.49 6.81
N ASN A 76 7.75 18.72 5.93
CA ASN A 76 8.90 17.83 5.74
C ASN A 76 10.15 18.52 6.26
N VAL A 77 10.91 17.80 7.06
CA VAL A 77 12.17 18.25 7.65
C VAL A 77 13.19 17.14 7.43
N ASP A 78 14.17 17.41 6.57
CA ASP A 78 15.13 16.43 6.09
C ASP A 78 14.43 15.14 5.60
N GLN A 79 14.66 14.01 6.26
CA GLN A 79 14.05 12.71 5.93
C GLN A 79 12.77 12.40 6.72
N LYS A 80 12.31 13.33 7.56
CA LYS A 80 11.13 13.15 8.40
C LYS A 80 9.94 13.96 7.89
N SER A 81 8.75 13.38 8.04
CA SER A 81 7.48 14.05 7.84
C SER A 81 6.77 14.21 9.17
N PHE A 82 6.31 15.42 9.48
CA PHE A 82 5.52 15.70 10.67
C PHE A 82 4.13 16.20 10.30
N LEU A 83 3.10 15.69 10.98
CA LEU A 83 1.80 16.35 11.05
C LEU A 83 1.83 17.31 12.24
N LEU A 84 1.58 18.59 12.00
CA LEU A 84 1.52 19.61 13.03
C LEU A 84 0.09 20.05 13.25
N LYS A 85 -0.31 20.15 14.52
CA LYS A 85 -1.53 20.83 14.97
C LYS A 85 -1.14 22.11 15.70
N ALA A 86 -1.43 23.25 15.11
CA ALA A 86 -1.24 24.57 15.71
C ALA A 86 -2.55 25.03 16.36
N VAL A 87 -2.47 25.57 17.58
CA VAL A 87 -3.61 26.06 18.38
C VAL A 87 -3.24 27.40 18.98
N TYR A 88 -4.04 28.43 18.70
CA TYR A 88 -3.89 29.76 19.25
C TYR A 88 -4.56 29.87 20.62
N ILE A 89 -3.80 30.28 21.62
CA ILE A 89 -4.26 30.53 22.99
C ILE A 89 -4.29 32.04 23.19
N LYS A 90 -5.49 32.61 23.10
CA LYS A 90 -5.73 34.08 23.12
C LYS A 90 -5.26 34.72 24.41
N GLU A 91 -5.50 34.06 25.54
CA GLU A 91 -5.15 34.52 26.89
C GLU A 91 -3.64 34.71 27.07
N LEU A 92 -2.85 33.95 26.29
CA LEU A 92 -1.39 33.98 26.34
C LEU A 92 -0.75 34.72 25.15
N GLY A 93 -1.54 35.16 24.17
CA GLY A 93 -1.04 35.76 22.92
C GLY A 93 -0.04 34.84 22.20
N SER A 94 -0.26 33.53 22.27
CA SER A 94 0.71 32.53 21.81
C SER A 94 0.05 31.38 21.05
N ILE A 95 0.78 30.78 20.13
CA ILE A 95 0.39 29.63 19.33
C ILE A 95 1.22 28.44 19.80
N ASN A 96 0.56 27.43 20.35
CA ASN A 96 1.19 26.14 20.61
C ASN A 96 1.12 25.28 19.35
N VAL A 97 2.20 24.59 19.02
CA VAL A 97 2.30 23.70 17.87
C VAL A 97 2.71 22.33 18.37
N TYR A 98 1.84 21.35 18.16
CA TYR A 98 2.06 19.95 18.53
C TYR A 98 2.38 19.16 17.27
N GLY A 99 3.53 18.50 17.24
CA GLY A 99 3.93 17.64 16.14
C GLY A 99 3.62 16.18 16.39
N THR A 100 3.51 15.41 15.32
CA THR A 100 3.51 13.95 15.33
C THR A 100 4.36 13.49 14.16
N ASP A 101 5.36 12.67 14.43
CA ASP A 101 6.17 12.06 13.37
C ASP A 101 5.31 11.04 12.62
N ILE A 102 5.03 11.32 11.34
CA ILE A 102 4.22 10.48 10.46
C ILE A 102 5.10 9.79 9.40
N THR A 103 6.42 9.81 9.55
CA THR A 103 7.37 9.26 8.57
C THR A 103 7.13 7.78 8.34
N ALA A 104 7.02 6.98 9.42
CA ALA A 104 6.77 5.55 9.32
C ALA A 104 5.41 5.25 8.67
N LYS A 105 4.36 6.00 9.02
CA LYS A 105 3.03 5.87 8.40
C LYS A 105 3.10 6.09 6.88
N LYS A 106 3.77 7.16 6.45
CA LYS A 106 3.96 7.47 5.02
C LYS A 106 4.83 6.43 4.30
N ALA A 107 5.85 5.89 4.97
CA ALA A 107 6.69 4.86 4.40
C ALA A 107 5.93 3.55 4.20
N ILE A 108 5.08 3.15 5.15
CA ILE A 108 4.21 1.97 5.03
C ILE A 108 3.22 2.14 3.88
N ASP A 109 2.59 3.31 3.74
CA ASP A 109 1.68 3.59 2.63
C ASP A 109 2.37 3.49 1.25
N LYS A 110 3.68 3.75 1.18
CA LYS A 110 4.49 3.67 -0.05
C LYS A 110 5.27 2.37 -0.20
N PHE A 111 5.33 1.52 0.83
CA PHE A 111 6.06 0.26 0.77
C PHE A 111 5.70 -0.60 -0.45
N PRO A 112 4.41 -0.68 -0.87
CA PRO A 112 4.05 -1.45 -2.05
C PRO A 112 4.55 -0.86 -3.39
N ASP A 113 5.07 0.37 -3.42
CA ASP A 113 5.62 1.00 -4.64
C ASP A 113 6.83 0.23 -5.19
N GLN A 114 7.56 -0.48 -4.33
CA GLN A 114 8.71 -1.31 -4.70
C GLN A 114 8.33 -2.75 -5.10
N ASN A 115 7.06 -3.13 -4.93
CA ASN A 115 6.62 -4.47 -5.31
C ASN A 115 6.55 -4.57 -6.85
N PRO A 116 7.27 -5.51 -7.49
CA PRO A 116 7.20 -5.69 -8.95
C PRO A 116 5.84 -6.20 -9.42
N ASN A 117 5.02 -6.75 -8.52
CA ASN A 117 3.66 -7.19 -8.80
C ASN A 117 2.64 -6.09 -8.51
N PRO A 118 1.52 -6.03 -9.26
CA PRO A 118 0.41 -5.14 -8.97
C PRO A 118 -0.09 -5.24 -7.52
N VAL A 119 -0.13 -4.09 -6.85
CA VAL A 119 -0.78 -3.90 -5.55
C VAL A 119 -1.76 -2.73 -5.65
N MET A 120 -2.97 -2.92 -5.16
CA MET A 120 -4.00 -1.88 -5.07
C MET A 120 -4.67 -1.94 -3.69
N ARG A 121 -5.21 -0.81 -3.22
CA ARG A 121 -5.97 -0.73 -1.96
C ARG A 121 -7.33 -0.09 -2.20
N ILE A 122 -8.39 -0.78 -1.81
CA ILE A 122 -9.76 -0.35 -2.01
C ILE A 122 -10.46 -0.25 -0.66
N SER A 123 -11.23 0.82 -0.42
CA SER A 123 -12.03 0.95 0.80
C SER A 123 -13.17 -0.08 0.86
N LYS A 124 -13.81 -0.25 2.01
CA LYS A 124 -14.99 -1.12 2.14
C LYS A 124 -16.17 -0.67 1.26
N GLU A 125 -16.23 0.60 0.89
CA GLU A 125 -17.21 1.17 -0.04
C GLU A 125 -16.83 0.97 -1.51
N GLY A 126 -15.69 0.34 -1.81
CA GLY A 126 -15.24 0.13 -3.18
C GLY A 126 -14.49 1.29 -3.81
N ILE A 127 -14.01 2.26 -3.01
CA ILE A 127 -13.25 3.40 -3.52
C ILE A 127 -11.78 3.02 -3.62
N LEU A 128 -11.17 3.20 -4.80
CA LEU A 128 -9.74 2.98 -4.97
C LEU A 128 -8.96 4.07 -4.22
N SER A 129 -8.15 3.69 -3.23
CA SER A 129 -7.39 4.62 -2.38
C SER A 129 -5.91 4.67 -2.71
N TYR A 130 -5.38 3.64 -3.38
CA TYR A 130 -3.97 3.53 -3.74
C TYR A 130 -3.77 2.45 -4.80
N HIS A 131 -2.76 2.63 -5.65
CA HIS A 131 -2.18 1.56 -6.46
C HIS A 131 -0.69 1.83 -6.67
N ASN A 132 0.11 0.77 -6.79
CA ASN A 132 1.52 0.90 -7.15
C ASN A 132 1.72 1.04 -8.67
N LYS A 133 2.98 1.21 -9.09
CA LYS A 133 3.37 1.33 -10.52
C LYS A 133 3.08 0.05 -11.31
N ALA A 134 3.27 -1.13 -10.72
CA ALA A 134 3.01 -2.39 -11.42
C ALA A 134 1.52 -2.58 -11.78
N SER A 135 0.62 -1.92 -11.06
CA SER A 135 -0.83 -1.95 -11.32
C SER A 135 -1.29 -1.11 -12.51
N TYR A 136 -0.43 -0.31 -13.16
CA TYR A 136 -0.85 0.62 -14.22
C TYR A 136 -1.64 -0.05 -15.36
N ASP A 137 -1.21 -1.22 -15.82
CA ASP A 137 -1.90 -1.93 -16.90
C ASP A 137 -3.34 -2.29 -16.49
N ILE A 138 -3.52 -2.77 -15.26
CA ILE A 138 -4.84 -3.12 -14.69
C ILE A 138 -5.69 -1.87 -14.49
N VAL A 139 -5.13 -0.84 -13.86
CA VAL A 139 -5.82 0.43 -13.57
C VAL A 139 -6.34 1.07 -14.87
N ASN A 140 -5.51 1.14 -15.91
CA ASN A 140 -5.91 1.71 -17.19
C ASN A 140 -6.95 0.84 -17.92
N SER A 141 -6.76 -0.48 -17.94
CA SER A 141 -7.66 -1.39 -18.66
C SER A 141 -9.06 -1.45 -18.05
N HIS A 142 -9.17 -1.23 -16.73
CA HIS A 142 -10.43 -1.19 -16.00
C HIS A 142 -10.92 0.23 -15.69
N ASN A 143 -10.27 1.26 -16.23
CA ASN A 143 -10.60 2.68 -16.02
C ASN A 143 -10.74 3.05 -14.53
N LEU A 144 -9.86 2.52 -13.68
CA LEU A 144 -9.87 2.79 -12.25
C LEU A 144 -9.18 4.12 -11.95
N LYS A 145 -9.67 4.86 -10.96
CA LYS A 145 -9.10 6.14 -10.55
C LYS A 145 -9.10 6.28 -9.04
N ILE A 146 -8.03 6.88 -8.50
CA ILE A 146 -7.93 7.15 -7.07
C ILE A 146 -9.06 8.11 -6.66
N GLY A 147 -9.76 7.76 -5.58
CA GLY A 147 -10.89 8.53 -5.06
C GLY A 147 -12.23 8.22 -5.72
N GLU A 148 -12.25 7.38 -6.76
CA GLU A 148 -13.47 6.95 -7.44
C GLU A 148 -13.86 5.52 -7.09
N MET A 149 -15.16 5.23 -7.21
CA MET A 149 -15.71 3.89 -7.02
C MET A 149 -15.29 2.99 -8.18
N ILE A 150 -14.88 1.76 -7.89
CA ILE A 150 -14.53 0.78 -8.92
C ILE A 150 -15.76 0.27 -9.68
N SER A 151 -15.55 -0.26 -10.88
CA SER A 151 -16.61 -0.83 -11.72
C SER A 151 -17.36 -2.00 -11.06
N ASP A 152 -18.62 -2.19 -11.44
CA ASP A 152 -19.54 -3.18 -10.87
C ASP A 152 -18.99 -4.62 -10.84
N ASN A 153 -18.18 -5.06 -11.80
CA ASN A 153 -17.66 -6.43 -11.76
C ASN A 153 -16.69 -6.67 -10.58
N LEU A 154 -16.02 -5.62 -10.10
CA LEU A 154 -15.08 -5.70 -8.97
C LEU A 154 -15.81 -5.41 -7.66
N ILE A 155 -16.88 -4.60 -7.69
CA ILE A 155 -17.62 -4.25 -6.48
C ILE A 155 -18.28 -5.48 -5.84
N GLU A 156 -18.75 -6.43 -6.65
CA GLU A 156 -19.32 -7.68 -6.15
C GLU A 156 -18.27 -8.51 -5.40
N LEU A 157 -17.04 -8.59 -5.94
CA LEU A 157 -15.93 -9.28 -5.30
C LEU A 157 -15.48 -8.59 -4.01
N VAL A 158 -15.39 -7.26 -4.02
CA VAL A 158 -15.12 -6.46 -2.82
C VAL A 158 -16.17 -6.72 -1.75
N SER A 159 -17.45 -6.66 -2.12
CA SER A 159 -18.57 -6.91 -1.21
C SER A 159 -18.50 -8.33 -0.64
N LYS A 160 -18.29 -9.34 -1.49
CA LYS A 160 -18.13 -10.73 -1.07
C LYS A 160 -16.97 -10.89 -0.08
N THR A 161 -15.81 -10.31 -0.39
CA THR A 161 -14.61 -10.37 0.46
C THR A 161 -14.85 -9.78 1.85
N ILE A 162 -15.56 -8.66 1.93
CA ILE A 162 -15.90 -8.00 3.19
C ILE A 162 -16.91 -8.84 3.97
N LEU A 163 -17.98 -9.29 3.31
CA LEU A 163 -19.04 -10.07 3.94
C LEU A 163 -18.54 -11.39 4.51
N THR A 164 -17.65 -12.09 3.79
CA THR A 164 -17.10 -13.37 4.23
C THR A 164 -15.89 -13.22 5.14
N ASN A 165 -15.31 -12.02 5.22
CA ASN A 165 -14.02 -11.75 5.84
C ASN A 165 -12.94 -12.78 5.44
N SER A 166 -12.94 -13.17 4.17
CA SER A 166 -12.04 -14.20 3.65
C SER A 166 -11.48 -13.77 2.30
N ILE A 167 -10.30 -14.32 1.96
CA ILE A 167 -9.64 -14.02 0.70
C ILE A 167 -10.53 -14.50 -0.44
N THR A 168 -10.86 -13.60 -1.37
CA THR A 168 -11.48 -13.97 -2.64
C THR A 168 -10.50 -13.77 -3.78
N GLN A 169 -10.76 -14.40 -4.92
CA GLN A 169 -9.88 -14.34 -6.07
C GLN A 169 -10.70 -14.14 -7.35
N ASN A 170 -10.12 -13.42 -8.30
CA ASN A 170 -10.64 -13.28 -9.65
C ASN A 170 -9.51 -13.13 -10.66
N GLU A 171 -9.77 -13.48 -11.91
CA GLU A 171 -8.83 -13.21 -13.00
C GLU A 171 -9.15 -11.85 -13.65
N LEU A 172 -8.12 -11.02 -13.82
CA LEU A 172 -8.22 -9.72 -14.47
C LEU A 172 -7.43 -9.75 -15.78
N THR A 173 -8.03 -9.22 -16.84
CA THR A 173 -7.35 -9.08 -18.14
C THR A 173 -6.98 -7.63 -18.36
N ALA A 174 -5.72 -7.36 -18.67
CA ALA A 174 -5.23 -6.04 -19.02
C ALA A 174 -4.32 -6.13 -20.25
N GLY A 175 -4.81 -5.63 -21.38
CA GLY A 175 -4.16 -5.82 -22.68
C GLY A 175 -3.99 -7.31 -23.01
N ASN A 176 -2.74 -7.73 -23.25
CA ASN A 176 -2.37 -9.12 -23.53
C ASN A 176 -2.04 -9.95 -22.27
N LYS A 177 -2.11 -9.35 -21.08
CA LYS A 177 -1.79 -10.01 -19.82
C LYS A 177 -3.06 -10.49 -19.12
N THR A 178 -2.94 -11.63 -18.45
CA THR A 178 -3.93 -12.12 -17.49
C THR A 178 -3.32 -12.21 -16.11
N TYR A 179 -3.98 -11.60 -15.13
CA TYR A 179 -3.56 -11.57 -13.75
C TYR A 179 -4.51 -12.41 -12.89
N LEU A 180 -3.96 -13.15 -11.93
CA LEU A 180 -4.74 -13.68 -10.81
C LEU A 180 -4.71 -12.66 -9.69
N ALA A 181 -5.85 -12.02 -9.42
CA ALA A 181 -6.02 -11.03 -8.36
C ALA A 181 -6.60 -11.66 -7.10
N ASN A 182 -5.91 -11.50 -5.98
CA ASN A 182 -6.35 -11.92 -4.65
C ASN A 182 -6.80 -10.68 -3.87
N PHE A 183 -8.04 -10.70 -3.39
CA PHE A 183 -8.65 -9.67 -2.57
C PHE A 183 -8.53 -10.09 -1.11
N VAL A 184 -7.67 -9.40 -0.37
CA VAL A 184 -7.34 -9.72 1.03
C VAL A 184 -7.98 -8.67 1.94
N PRO A 185 -9.00 -9.03 2.75
CA PRO A 185 -9.63 -8.09 3.65
C PRO A 185 -8.66 -7.70 4.78
N VAL A 186 -8.70 -6.43 5.19
CA VAL A 186 -7.99 -5.91 6.36
C VAL A 186 -9.01 -5.21 7.26
N PRO A 187 -9.78 -5.98 8.05
CA PRO A 187 -10.96 -5.47 8.77
C PRO A 187 -10.64 -4.34 9.74
N GLU A 188 -9.49 -4.39 10.40
CA GLU A 188 -9.05 -3.42 11.41
C GLU A 188 -8.95 -2.01 10.84
N PHE A 189 -8.69 -1.89 9.54
CA PHE A 189 -8.55 -0.60 8.85
C PHE A 189 -9.64 -0.34 7.82
N GLY A 190 -10.62 -1.25 7.67
CA GLY A 190 -11.78 -1.06 6.79
C GLY A 190 -11.44 -0.97 5.30
N PHE A 191 -10.40 -1.66 4.86
CA PHE A 191 -10.02 -1.73 3.44
C PHE A 191 -9.66 -3.15 3.01
N ILE A 192 -9.51 -3.33 1.70
CA ILE A 192 -9.04 -4.55 1.05
C ILE A 192 -7.74 -4.23 0.32
N ILE A 193 -6.76 -5.12 0.41
CA ILE A 193 -5.58 -5.10 -0.45
C ILE A 193 -5.79 -6.10 -1.58
N ILE A 194 -5.57 -5.65 -2.82
CA ILE A 194 -5.57 -6.52 -3.99
C ILE A 194 -4.13 -6.77 -4.40
N TYR A 195 -3.72 -8.04 -4.37
CA TYR A 195 -2.46 -8.50 -4.94
C TYR A 195 -2.74 -9.21 -6.26
N ALA A 196 -2.18 -8.72 -7.36
CA ALA A 196 -2.32 -9.39 -8.65
C ALA A 196 -0.99 -9.99 -9.11
N THR A 197 -1.03 -11.22 -9.61
CA THR A 197 0.14 -11.93 -10.15
C THR A 197 -0.10 -12.21 -11.62
N ASP A 198 0.85 -11.86 -12.49
CA ASP A 198 0.78 -12.20 -13.92
C ASP A 198 0.84 -13.73 -14.09
N ILE A 199 -0.22 -14.32 -14.65
CA ILE A 199 -0.34 -15.75 -14.95
C ILE A 199 -0.39 -16.03 -16.45
N THR A 200 -0.04 -15.05 -17.29
CA THR A 200 -0.12 -15.13 -18.76
C THR A 200 0.69 -16.30 -19.29
N ALA A 201 1.98 -16.39 -18.91
CA ALA A 201 2.85 -17.49 -19.33
C ALA A 201 2.31 -18.86 -18.88
N LYS A 202 1.82 -18.95 -17.63
CA LYS A 202 1.21 -20.17 -17.09
C LYS A 202 -0.01 -20.60 -17.93
N LYS A 203 -0.84 -19.64 -18.35
CA LYS A 203 -1.99 -19.90 -19.23
C LYS A 203 -1.59 -20.33 -20.63
N VAL A 204 -0.58 -19.68 -21.23
CA VAL A 204 -0.09 -20.04 -22.57
C VAL A 204 0.51 -21.44 -22.57
N ILE A 205 1.34 -21.79 -21.57
CA ILE A 205 1.91 -23.15 -21.46
C ILE A 205 0.82 -24.21 -21.32
N ASN A 206 -0.26 -23.92 -20.59
CA ASN A 206 -1.37 -24.86 -20.46
C ASN A 206 -2.18 -25.00 -21.77
N LYS A 207 -2.31 -23.94 -22.56
CA LYS A 207 -3.05 -23.95 -23.85
C LYS A 207 -2.22 -24.36 -25.06
N PHE A 208 -0.89 -24.27 -24.98
CA PHE A 208 0.01 -24.56 -26.11
C PHE A 208 -0.15 -25.98 -26.65
N PRO A 209 -0.28 -27.03 -25.81
CA PRO A 209 -0.51 -28.39 -26.29
C PRO A 209 -1.84 -28.55 -27.06
N ASP A 210 -2.90 -27.84 -26.65
CA ASP A 210 -4.22 -27.92 -27.29
C ASP A 210 -4.26 -27.26 -28.68
N LYS A 211 -3.41 -26.25 -28.91
CA LYS A 211 -3.36 -25.49 -30.17
C LYS A 211 -2.40 -26.08 -31.20
N ASN A 212 -1.64 -27.12 -30.85
CA ASN A 212 -0.75 -27.78 -31.79
C ASN A 212 -1.57 -28.72 -32.72
N PRO A 213 -1.53 -28.54 -34.05
CA PRO A 213 -2.26 -29.42 -34.97
C PRO A 213 -1.68 -30.84 -35.05
N ASN A 214 -0.47 -31.06 -34.54
CA ASN A 214 0.18 -32.38 -34.49
C ASN A 214 -0.10 -33.09 -33.15
N PRO A 215 0.02 -34.42 -33.08
CA PRO A 215 -0.12 -35.16 -31.83
C PRO A 215 0.87 -34.68 -30.76
N VAL A 216 0.35 -34.21 -29.62
CA VAL A 216 1.13 -33.84 -28.43
C VAL A 216 0.63 -34.65 -27.24
N MET A 217 1.55 -35.35 -26.59
CA MET A 217 1.31 -36.10 -25.35
C MET A 217 2.30 -35.66 -24.28
N ARG A 218 1.85 -35.62 -23.02
CA ARG A 218 2.73 -35.44 -21.85
C ARG A 218 2.78 -36.73 -21.06
N LEU A 219 3.98 -37.21 -20.77
CA LEU A 219 4.20 -38.43 -20.01
C LEU A 219 4.79 -38.09 -18.63
N GLY A 220 4.39 -38.86 -17.61
CA GLY A 220 5.04 -38.89 -16.31
C GLY A 220 6.40 -39.59 -16.38
N LYS A 221 7.15 -39.56 -15.27
CA LYS A 221 8.51 -40.11 -15.22
C LYS A 221 8.58 -41.61 -15.55
N ASN A 222 7.50 -42.35 -15.31
CA ASN A 222 7.45 -43.78 -15.59
C ASN A 222 6.64 -44.11 -16.86
N GLY A 223 6.37 -43.11 -17.70
CA GLY A 223 5.59 -43.28 -18.93
C GLY A 223 4.08 -43.23 -18.73
N GLU A 224 3.58 -42.74 -17.59
CA GLU A 224 2.14 -42.57 -17.40
C GLU A 224 1.61 -41.43 -18.28
N LEU A 225 0.55 -41.64 -19.05
CA LEU A 225 -0.04 -40.60 -19.89
C LEU A 225 -0.71 -39.52 -19.01
N LYS A 226 -0.14 -38.31 -18.97
CA LYS A 226 -0.65 -37.19 -18.14
C LYS A 226 -1.50 -36.19 -18.92
N TYR A 227 -1.35 -36.13 -20.23
CA TYR A 227 -2.11 -35.27 -21.12
C TYR A 227 -1.97 -35.76 -22.56
N PHE A 228 -2.99 -35.54 -23.38
CA PHE A 228 -2.92 -35.63 -24.83
C PHE A 228 -3.87 -34.62 -25.48
N ASN A 229 -3.50 -34.08 -26.65
CA ASN A 229 -4.38 -33.18 -27.42
C ASN A 229 -5.30 -33.97 -28.37
N ASP A 230 -6.26 -33.28 -29.00
CA ASP A 230 -7.22 -33.91 -29.92
C ASP A 230 -6.55 -34.66 -31.08
N ALA A 231 -5.45 -34.13 -31.62
CA ALA A 231 -4.69 -34.79 -32.68
C ALA A 231 -4.08 -36.13 -32.24
N SER A 232 -3.91 -36.37 -30.94
CA SER A 232 -3.40 -37.62 -30.39
C SER A 232 -4.48 -38.69 -30.17
N GLN A 233 -5.77 -38.38 -30.32
CA GLN A 233 -6.87 -39.31 -30.00
C GLN A 233 -6.73 -40.65 -30.73
N TYR A 234 -6.28 -40.66 -31.99
CA TYR A 234 -6.08 -41.90 -32.73
C TYR A 234 -4.96 -42.78 -32.12
N ILE A 235 -3.89 -42.15 -31.60
CA ILE A 235 -2.78 -42.85 -30.95
C ILE A 235 -3.28 -43.46 -29.64
N ILE A 236 -3.99 -42.67 -28.83
CA ILE A 236 -4.52 -43.11 -27.54
C ILE A 236 -5.50 -44.27 -27.72
N LYS A 237 -6.39 -44.19 -28.72
CA LYS A 237 -7.30 -45.27 -29.06
C LYS A 237 -6.58 -46.53 -29.53
N ASN A 238 -5.53 -46.39 -30.34
CA ASN A 238 -4.76 -47.55 -30.84
C ASN A 238 -3.94 -48.22 -29.74
N TRP A 239 -3.46 -47.47 -28.75
CA TRP A 239 -2.75 -48.02 -27.59
C TRP A 239 -3.69 -48.57 -26.52
N ASP A 240 -5.01 -48.32 -26.63
CA ASP A 240 -6.03 -48.73 -25.66
C ASP A 240 -5.71 -48.29 -24.23
N ILE A 241 -5.32 -47.01 -24.08
CA ILE A 241 -4.95 -46.41 -22.80
C ILE A 241 -5.80 -45.17 -22.50
N ALA A 242 -5.97 -44.85 -21.22
CA ALA A 242 -6.57 -43.61 -20.74
C ALA A 242 -5.55 -42.72 -20.00
N LEU A 243 -6.01 -41.56 -19.52
CA LEU A 243 -5.17 -40.72 -18.66
C LEU A 243 -4.77 -41.49 -17.39
N ASN A 244 -3.49 -41.37 -17.05
CA ASN A 244 -2.77 -42.06 -15.98
C ASN A 244 -2.40 -43.52 -16.24
N ASP A 245 -2.84 -44.12 -17.35
CA ASP A 245 -2.34 -45.42 -17.76
C ASP A 245 -0.90 -45.30 -18.29
N THR A 246 -0.16 -46.39 -18.21
CA THR A 246 1.21 -46.46 -18.72
C THR A 246 1.19 -46.72 -20.22
N ILE A 247 1.95 -45.95 -21.01
CA ILE A 247 2.08 -46.19 -22.45
C ILE A 247 2.70 -47.58 -22.73
N PRO A 248 2.53 -48.14 -23.94
CA PRO A 248 3.08 -49.46 -24.27
C PRO A 248 4.58 -49.59 -23.95
N LYS A 249 4.95 -50.67 -23.25
CA LYS A 249 6.32 -50.91 -22.76
C LYS A 249 7.38 -50.85 -23.88
N GLU A 250 7.03 -51.27 -25.08
CA GLU A 250 7.90 -51.21 -26.26
C GLU A 250 8.30 -49.78 -26.62
N ILE A 251 7.39 -48.83 -26.43
CA ILE A 251 7.62 -47.40 -26.68
C ILE A 251 8.50 -46.82 -25.59
N ILE A 252 8.24 -47.16 -24.32
CA ILE A 252 9.08 -46.75 -23.18
C ILE A 252 10.54 -47.17 -23.43
N LYS A 253 10.75 -48.42 -23.88
CA LYS A 253 12.08 -48.95 -24.20
C LYS A 253 12.80 -48.17 -25.31
N ASN A 254 12.06 -47.53 -26.22
CA ASN A 254 12.64 -46.71 -27.28
C ASN A 254 12.93 -45.26 -26.82
N LEU A 255 12.23 -44.77 -25.79
CA LEU A 255 12.46 -43.45 -25.20
C LEU A 255 13.66 -43.40 -24.24
N THR A 256 14.10 -44.55 -23.74
CA THR A 256 15.21 -44.69 -22.78
C THR A 256 16.51 -45.18 -23.40
N LYS A 257 16.58 -45.33 -24.73
CA LYS A 257 17.84 -45.60 -25.44
C LYS A 257 18.70 -44.32 -25.40
N PRO A 258 19.99 -44.43 -25.03
CA PRO A 258 20.91 -43.29 -24.94
C PRO A 258 21.14 -42.60 -26.29
#